data_AF-A0A7Y5TKB7-F1
#
_entry.id   AF-A0A7Y5TKB7-F1
#
_cell.length_a   1.000
_cell.length_b   1.000
_cell.length_c   1.000
_cell.angle_alpha   90.00
_cell.angle_beta   90.00
_cell.angle_gamma   90.00
#
_symmetry.space_group_name_H-M   'P 1'
#
loop_
_entity.id
_entity.type
_entity.pdbx_description
1 polymer ?
#
loop_
_entity_poly.entity_id
_entity_poly.type
_entity_poly.pdbx_seq_one_letter_code
_entity_poly.pdbx_strand_id
1 'polypeptide(L)' 'MPLCPPMAIEMRREGLLVDAATCTGCTKCIAPCPVGALSMVANPLVAARA' A
#
# COMPACT_ATOMS: atom_id res chain seq x y z
N MET A 1 12.61 2.66 -11.43
CA MET A 1 12.52 1.83 -10.21
C MET A 1 11.09 1.93 -9.68
N PRO A 2 10.32 0.85 -9.60
CA PRO A 2 8.96 0.90 -9.07
C PRO A 2 8.97 1.23 -7.57
N LEU A 3 7.95 1.96 -7.09
CA LEU A 3 7.79 2.32 -5.67
C LEU A 3 7.52 1.10 -4.77
N CYS A 4 7.01 0.02 -5.35
CA CYS A 4 6.70 -1.22 -4.66
C CYS A 4 7.34 -2.40 -5.42
N PRO A 5 8.24 -3.20 -4.80
CA PRO A 5 8.87 -4.34 -5.46
C PRO A 5 7.90 -5.37 -6.07
N PRO A 6 6.79 -5.76 -5.41
CA PRO A 6 5.80 -6.64 -6.02
C PRO A 6 4.81 -5.91 -6.96
N MET A 7 5.08 -4.65 -7.32
CA MET A 7 4.18 -3.83 -8.16
C MET A 7 2.74 -3.70 -7.61
N ALA A 8 2.57 -3.75 -6.29
CA ALA A 8 1.25 -3.61 -5.66
C ALA A 8 0.70 -2.17 -5.64
N ILE A 9 1.48 -1.19 -6.10
CA ILE A 9 1.10 0.22 -6.06
C ILE A 9 1.10 0.79 -7.47
N GLU A 10 -0.01 1.42 -7.85
CA GLU A 10 -0.19 2.06 -9.14
C GLU A 10 -0.63 3.53 -8.97
N MET A 11 0.05 4.42 -9.70
CA MET A 11 -0.28 5.84 -9.74
C MET A 11 -1.34 6.08 -10.82
N ARG A 12 -2.54 6.49 -10.42
CA ARG A 12 -3.64 6.88 -11.31
C ARG A 12 -3.87 8.38 -11.25
N ARG A 13 -4.69 8.92 -12.16
CA ARG A 13 -5.06 10.35 -12.13
C ARG A 13 -5.89 10.70 -10.90
N GLU A 14 -6.67 9.73 -10.43
CA GLU A 14 -7.61 9.87 -9.31
C GLU A 14 -6.92 9.64 -7.95
N GLY A 15 -5.68 9.16 -7.93
CA GLY A 15 -4.93 8.88 -6.71
C GLY A 15 -4.05 7.65 -6.82
N LEU A 16 -3.62 7.15 -5.66
CA LEU A 16 -2.79 5.95 -5.54
C LEU A 16 -3.68 4.74 -5.27
N LEU A 17 -3.56 3.70 -6.10
CA LEU A 17 -4.22 2.42 -5.87
C LEU A 17 -3.22 1.43 -5.26
N VAL A 18 -3.66 0.72 -4.22
CA VAL A 18 -2.90 -0.35 -3.58
C VAL A 18 -3.67 -1.65 -3.74
N ASP A 19 -3.10 -2.62 -4.44
CA ASP A 19 -3.64 -3.97 -4.52
C ASP A 19 -3.34 -4.73 -3.22
N ALA A 20 -4.35 -4.92 -2.38
CA ALA A 20 -4.23 -5.62 -1.11
C ALA A 20 -3.87 -7.10 -1.26
N ALA A 21 -4.15 -7.74 -2.40
CA ALA A 21 -3.80 -9.14 -2.63
C ALA A 21 -2.29 -9.31 -2.90
N THR A 22 -1.68 -8.32 -3.55
CA THR A 22 -0.25 -8.32 -3.91
C THR A 22 0.62 -7.58 -2.88
N CYS A 23 0.02 -6.69 -2.08
CA CYS A 23 0.72 -5.96 -1.03
C CYS A 23 1.15 -6.90 0.10
N THR A 24 2.46 -6.97 0.36
CA THR A 24 3.04 -7.83 1.40
C THR A 24 3.12 -7.16 2.78
N GLY A 25 2.72 -5.89 2.90
CA GLY A 25 2.84 -5.13 4.15
C GLY A 25 4.29 -4.76 4.52
N CYS A 26 5.26 -4.83 3.60
CA CYS A 26 6.68 -4.58 3.89
C CYS A 26 7.07 -3.11 4.18
N THR A 27 6.12 -2.19 4.15
CA THR A 27 6.24 -0.75 4.48
C THR A 27 7.31 0.08 3.73
N LYS A 28 8.02 -0.50 2.75
CA LYS A 28 9.07 0.19 1.97
C LYS A 28 8.57 1.41 1.18
N CYS A 29 7.28 1.47 0.87
CA CYS A 29 6.66 2.59 0.16
C CYS A 29 6.36 3.80 1.06
N ILE A 30 6.35 3.64 2.39
CA ILE A 30 5.96 4.70 3.33
C ILE A 30 7.10 5.71 3.51
N ALA A 31 8.27 5.25 3.93
CA ALA A 31 9.43 6.10 4.22
C ALA A 31 9.89 7.02 3.07
N PRO A 32 9.93 6.58 1.79
CA PRO A 32 10.36 7.44 0.70
C PRO A 32 9.28 8.42 0.21
N CYS A 33 8.04 8.35 0.70
CA CYS A 33 6.97 9.24 0.24
C CYS A 33 7.15 10.65 0.83
N PRO A 34 7.50 11.67 0.03
CA PRO A 34 7.86 13.00 0.55
C PRO A 34 6.67 13.75 1.16
N VAL A 35 5.45 13.36 0.80
CA VAL A 35 4.20 13.98 1.27
C VAL A 35 3.47 13.11 2.31
N GLY A 36 4.04 11.96 2.69
CA GLY A 36 3.43 11.09 3.70
C GLY A 36 2.06 10.53 3.33
N ALA A 37 1.80 10.26 2.04
CA ALA A 37 0.49 9.84 1.55
C ALA A 37 0.07 8.40 1.95
N LEU A 38 0.98 7.60 2.51
CA LEU A 38 0.77 6.19 2.79
C LEU A 38 0.95 5.87 4.28
N SER A 39 0.04 5.06 4.83
CA SER A 39 0.09 4.57 6.21
C SER A 39 -0.50 3.16 6.31
N MET A 40 -0.06 2.39 7.30
CA MET A 40 -0.60 1.06 7.57
C MET A 40 -1.87 1.19 8.41
N VAL A 41 -2.91 0.47 8.02
CA VAL A 41 -4.17 0.37 8.75
C VAL A 41 -4.51 -1.08 9.01
N ALA A 42 -5.21 -1.35 10.12
CA ALA A 42 -5.79 -2.65 10.34
C ALA A 42 -6.87 -2.92 9.28
N ASN A 43 -6.85 -4.08 8.64
CA ASN A 43 -7.92 -4.48 7.73
C ASN A 43 -9.09 -5.05 8.54
N PRO A 44 -10.21 -4.32 8.70
CA PRO A 44 -11.34 -4.78 9.50
C PRO A 44 -11.98 -6.06 8.96
N LEU A 45 -11.85 -6.33 7.65
CA LEU A 45 -12.37 -7.54 7.01
C LEU A 45 -11.61 -8.80 7.41
N VAL A 46 -10.33 -8.67 7.76
CA VAL A 46 -9.51 -9.81 8.24
C VAL A 46 -9.73 -10.01 9.74
N ALA A 47 -9.85 -8.91 10.50
CA ALA A 47 -10.08 -8.99 11.95
C ALA A 47 -11.40 -9.70 12.32
N ALA A 48 -12.46 -9.54 11.52
CA ALA A 48 -13.75 -10.20 11.77
C ALA A 48 -13.78 -11.71 11.46
N ARG A 49 -12.70 -12.26 10.88
CA ARG A 49 -12.58 -13.68 10.50
C ARG A 49 -11.66 -14.49 11.43
N ALA A 50 -11.09 -13.85 12.45
CA ALA A 50 -10.32 -14.48 13.52
C ALA A 50 -11.21 -14.65 14.76
#